data_AF-A0A0C9VB07-F1
#
_entry.id   AF-A0A0C9VB07-F1
#
_cell.length_a   1.000
_cell.length_b   1.000
_cell.length_c   1.000
_cell.angle_alpha   90.00
_cell.angle_beta   90.00
_cell.angle_gamma   90.00
#
_symmetry.space_group_name_H-M   'P 1'
#
loop_
_entity.id
_entity.type
_entity.pdbx_description
1 polymer ?
#
loop_
_entity_poly.entity_id
_entity_poly.type
_entity_poly.pdbx_seq_one_letter_code
_entity_poly.pdbx_strand_id
1 'polypeptide(L)'
;DVHGVFAGLAITSYYGAVLLLSGYHADEAHILRQYKAITEKLTARYPEGSLWILNNAKIHRMSYEPDKAIEILQNGLASERPHTFRQADALLIFELAWTLLSQRKYQEAANMFIRMREINSWSPATYSYIAAGCYISLGNLAEAKRLLESIPDLLDRKRLGSRFGEPPTEQFIRKKIAFYKKKHARRTGSEDNFVESIRISTAEGQLCVCFASL
;
A
#
# COMPACT_ATOMS: atom_id res chain seq x y z
N ASP A 1 10.53 -0.14 -32.56
CA ASP A 1 10.13 -1.50 -32.16
C ASP A 1 9.27 -1.46 -30.90
N VAL A 2 8.11 -2.12 -30.96
CA VAL A 2 7.11 -2.24 -29.88
C VAL A 2 7.43 -3.44 -28.99
N HIS A 3 8.01 -4.51 -29.56
CA HIS A 3 8.38 -5.72 -28.82
C HIS A 3 9.42 -5.43 -27.74
N GLY A 4 10.42 -4.59 -28.04
CA GLY A 4 11.39 -4.14 -27.05
C GLY A 4 10.79 -3.38 -25.86
N VAL A 5 9.68 -2.65 -26.05
CA VAL A 5 9.00 -1.93 -24.96
C VAL A 5 8.25 -2.90 -24.06
N PHE A 6 7.53 -3.86 -24.63
CA PHE A 6 6.86 -4.92 -23.87
C PHE A 6 7.85 -5.82 -23.13
N ALA A 7 8.97 -6.20 -23.76
CA ALA A 7 10.03 -6.95 -23.10
C ALA A 7 10.60 -6.18 -21.91
N GLY A 8 10.85 -4.87 -22.09
CA GLY A 8 11.26 -3.98 -21.00
C GLY A 8 10.25 -3.94 -19.85
N LEU A 9 8.96 -3.83 -20.15
CA LEU A 9 7.90 -3.86 -19.13
C LEU A 9 7.84 -5.20 -18.38
N ALA A 10 7.95 -6.32 -19.09
CA ALA A 10 7.95 -7.66 -18.49
C ALA A 10 9.15 -7.84 -17.53
N ILE A 11 10.35 -7.47 -17.96
CA ILE A 11 11.58 -7.58 -17.16
C ILE A 11 11.53 -6.65 -15.94
N THR A 12 11.11 -5.39 -16.13
CA THR A 12 11.00 -4.43 -15.01
C THR A 12 9.95 -4.85 -14.00
N SER A 13 8.84 -5.46 -14.44
CA SER A 13 7.83 -6.03 -13.55
C SER A 13 8.36 -7.22 -12.77
N TYR A 14 9.14 -8.09 -13.43
CA TYR A 14 9.81 -9.23 -12.78
C TYR A 14 10.80 -8.78 -11.72
N TYR A 15 11.74 -7.88 -12.06
CA TYR A 15 12.71 -7.36 -11.09
C TYR A 15 12.03 -6.62 -9.94
N GLY A 16 11.02 -5.80 -10.25
CA GLY A 16 10.26 -5.08 -9.24
C GLY A 16 9.54 -6.01 -8.25
N ALA A 17 8.97 -7.13 -8.74
CA ALA A 17 8.31 -8.12 -7.89
C ALA A 17 9.32 -8.93 -7.06
N VAL A 18 10.42 -9.36 -7.68
CA VAL A 18 11.49 -10.12 -7.03
C VAL A 18 12.07 -9.30 -5.88
N LEU A 19 12.51 -8.06 -6.15
CA LEU A 19 13.07 -7.14 -5.14
C LEU A 19 12.09 -6.79 -4.03
N LEU A 20 10.78 -6.77 -4.30
CA LEU A 20 9.77 -6.50 -3.28
C LEU A 20 9.52 -7.70 -2.37
N LEU A 21 9.39 -8.91 -2.92
CA LEU A 21 8.82 -10.05 -2.20
C LEU A 21 9.84 -10.96 -1.51
N SER A 22 11.13 -10.88 -1.85
CA SER A 22 12.12 -11.85 -1.35
C SER A 22 12.85 -11.41 -0.08
N GLY A 23 12.72 -10.14 0.33
CA GLY A 23 13.36 -9.56 1.51
C GLY A 23 14.88 -9.36 1.42
N TYR A 24 15.64 -10.34 0.93
CA TYR A 24 17.10 -10.28 0.75
C TYR A 24 17.53 -10.90 -0.58
N HIS A 25 18.50 -10.27 -1.27
CA HIS A 25 19.15 -10.83 -2.44
C HIS A 25 20.67 -10.74 -2.35
N ALA A 26 21.32 -11.87 -2.64
CA ALA A 26 22.78 -11.92 -2.72
C ALA A 26 23.37 -11.04 -3.85
N ASP A 27 22.59 -10.77 -4.90
CA ASP A 27 23.03 -9.96 -6.05
C ASP A 27 22.09 -8.78 -6.36
N GLU A 28 21.57 -8.16 -5.30
CA GLU A 28 20.68 -6.99 -5.39
C GLU A 28 21.27 -5.88 -6.26
N ALA A 29 22.57 -5.62 -6.10
CA ALA A 29 23.28 -4.56 -6.82
C ALA A 29 23.28 -4.80 -8.34
N HIS A 30 23.43 -6.04 -8.81
CA HIS A 30 23.35 -6.34 -10.24
C HIS A 30 21.92 -6.16 -10.78
N ILE A 31 20.92 -6.66 -10.05
CA ILE A 31 19.51 -6.53 -10.43
C ILE A 31 19.12 -5.05 -10.53
N LEU A 32 19.50 -4.22 -9.55
CA LEU A 32 19.23 -2.78 -9.56
C LEU A 32 19.91 -2.09 -10.74
N ARG A 33 21.16 -2.45 -11.08
CA ARG A 33 21.84 -1.89 -12.26
C ARG A 33 21.10 -2.22 -13.56
N GLN A 34 20.67 -3.47 -13.74
CA GLN A 34 19.93 -3.89 -14.94
C GLN A 34 18.55 -3.22 -15.00
N TYR A 35 17.84 -3.18 -13.88
CA TYR A 35 16.55 -2.53 -13.76
C TYR A 35 16.65 -1.05 -14.14
N LYS A 36 17.61 -0.33 -13.55
CA LYS A 36 17.87 1.08 -13.83
C LYS A 36 18.19 1.33 -15.31
N ALA A 37 19.10 0.56 -15.91
CA ALA A 37 19.47 0.72 -17.32
C ALA A 37 18.27 0.56 -18.28
N ILE A 38 17.38 -0.39 -18.00
CA ILE A 38 16.16 -0.59 -18.82
C ILE A 38 15.18 0.56 -18.62
N THR A 39 14.95 0.98 -17.37
CA THR A 39 14.01 2.06 -17.04
C THR A 39 14.48 3.41 -17.59
N GLU A 40 15.77 3.75 -17.52
CA GLU A 40 16.33 4.99 -18.07
C GLU A 40 16.13 5.07 -19.58
N LYS A 41 16.43 3.99 -20.31
CA LYS A 41 16.24 3.92 -21.77
C LYS A 41 14.78 4.13 -22.18
N LEU A 42 13.84 3.59 -21.40
CA LEU A 42 12.40 3.68 -21.71
C LEU A 42 11.81 5.02 -21.27
N THR A 43 12.28 5.59 -20.16
CA THR A 43 11.88 6.92 -19.68
C THR A 43 12.33 8.01 -20.66
N ALA A 44 13.54 7.90 -21.23
CA ALA A 44 14.02 8.83 -22.25
C ALA A 44 13.13 8.85 -23.51
N ARG A 45 12.49 7.72 -23.83
CA ARG A 45 11.60 7.58 -24.99
C ARG A 45 10.13 7.97 -24.67
N TYR A 46 9.71 7.78 -23.42
CA TYR A 46 8.34 7.98 -22.96
C TYR A 46 8.33 8.69 -21.58
N PRO A 47 8.74 9.96 -21.49
CA PRO A 47 8.95 10.66 -20.21
C PRO A 47 7.67 10.79 -19.38
N GLU A 48 6.52 10.86 -20.04
CA GLU A 48 5.19 11.02 -19.44
C GLU A 48 4.49 9.71 -19.10
N GLY A 49 5.13 8.56 -19.31
CA GLY A 49 4.50 7.27 -19.06
C GLY A 49 4.41 6.93 -17.56
N SER A 50 3.20 6.87 -17.00
CA SER A 50 2.94 6.52 -15.58
C SER A 50 3.66 5.24 -15.12
N LEU A 51 3.79 4.23 -15.98
CA LEU A 51 4.52 3.00 -15.66
C LEU A 51 6.03 3.22 -15.52
N TRP A 52 6.63 4.12 -16.29
CA TRP A 52 8.07 4.40 -16.19
C TRP A 52 8.39 5.23 -14.95
N ILE A 53 7.52 6.18 -14.62
CA ILE A 53 7.58 6.94 -13.36
C ILE A 53 7.48 5.99 -12.17
N LEU A 54 6.54 5.04 -12.21
CA LEU A 54 6.38 4.01 -11.18
C LEU A 54 7.66 3.18 -10.99
N ASN A 55 8.24 2.68 -12.09
CA ASN A 55 9.47 1.89 -12.03
C ASN A 55 10.66 2.72 -11.52
N ASN A 56 10.75 3.98 -11.91
CA ASN A 56 11.80 4.88 -11.42
C ASN A 56 11.70 5.10 -9.90
N ALA A 57 10.47 5.33 -9.39
CA ALA A 57 10.23 5.43 -7.96
C ALA A 57 10.59 4.14 -7.20
N LYS A 58 10.23 2.97 -7.75
CA LYS A 58 10.59 1.67 -7.18
C LYS A 58 12.10 1.49 -7.06
N ILE A 59 12.86 1.86 -8.09
CA ILE A 59 14.32 1.80 -8.08
C ILE A 59 14.88 2.67 -6.96
N HIS A 60 14.39 3.91 -6.80
CA HIS A 60 14.83 4.79 -5.70
C HIS A 60 14.46 4.24 -4.33
N ARG A 61 13.25 3.67 -4.17
CA ARG A 61 12.84 3.01 -2.93
C ARG A 61 13.77 1.83 -2.58
N MET A 62 14.10 1.00 -3.56
CA MET A 62 14.99 -0.16 -3.39
C MET A 62 16.46 0.26 -3.25
N SER A 63 16.84 1.45 -3.71
CA SER A 63 18.18 2.02 -3.54
C SER A 63 18.35 2.79 -2.22
N TYR A 64 17.42 2.63 -1.27
CA TYR A 64 17.40 3.33 0.01
C TYR A 64 17.29 4.87 -0.10
N GLU A 65 16.64 5.36 -1.15
CA GLU A 65 16.34 6.79 -1.37
C GLU A 65 14.81 7.04 -1.34
N PRO A 66 14.14 6.78 -0.20
CA PRO A 66 12.68 6.80 -0.13
C PRO A 66 12.08 8.21 -0.33
N ASP A 67 12.76 9.27 0.11
CA ASP A 67 12.26 10.64 -0.08
C ASP A 67 12.23 11.03 -1.57
N LYS A 68 13.24 10.61 -2.33
CA LYS A 68 13.27 10.80 -3.78
C LYS A 68 12.19 9.98 -4.48
N ALA A 69 11.94 8.76 -4.01
CA ALA A 69 10.84 7.95 -4.52
C ALA A 69 9.48 8.64 -4.28
N ILE A 70 9.26 9.21 -3.08
CA ILE A 70 8.05 9.97 -2.74
C ILE A 70 7.89 11.19 -3.67
N GLU A 71 8.95 11.97 -3.86
CA GLU A 71 8.94 13.13 -4.76
C GLU A 71 8.55 12.74 -6.19
N ILE A 72 9.17 11.70 -6.74
CA ILE A 72 8.87 11.18 -8.08
C ILE A 72 7.40 10.77 -8.21
N LEU A 73 6.85 10.09 -7.20
CA LEU A 73 5.46 9.64 -7.19
C LEU A 73 4.47 10.80 -7.05
N GLN A 74 4.76 11.79 -6.21
CA GLN A 74 3.94 12.99 -6.05
C GLN A 74 3.91 13.81 -7.34
N ASN A 75 5.07 14.03 -7.97
CA ASN A 75 5.18 14.68 -9.27
C ASN A 75 4.48 13.87 -10.37
N GLY A 76 4.55 12.55 -10.31
CA GLY A 76 3.83 11.64 -11.19
C GLY A 76 2.30 11.75 -11.10
N LEU A 77 1.78 12.19 -9.94
CA LEU A 77 0.36 12.34 -9.65
C LEU A 77 -0.15 13.79 -9.73
N ALA A 78 0.72 14.74 -10.08
CA ALA A 78 0.35 16.15 -10.20
C ALA A 78 -0.68 16.35 -11.33
N SER A 79 -1.65 17.24 -11.10
CA SER A 79 -2.82 17.47 -11.97
C SER A 79 -2.49 18.02 -13.37
N GLU A 80 -1.25 18.47 -13.57
CA GLU A 80 -0.76 19.02 -14.84
C GLU A 80 -0.40 17.94 -15.87
N ARG A 81 -0.40 16.65 -15.47
CA ARG A 81 -0.14 15.53 -16.38
C ARG A 81 -1.40 15.01 -17.05
N PRO A 82 -1.35 14.63 -18.35
CA PRO A 82 -2.44 13.94 -18.99
C PRO A 82 -2.61 12.55 -18.37
N HIS A 83 -3.63 12.42 -17.50
CA HIS A 83 -4.06 11.16 -16.87
C HIS A 83 -4.69 10.21 -17.91
N THR A 84 -3.84 9.68 -18.79
CA THR A 84 -4.25 8.91 -19.97
C THR A 84 -4.73 7.50 -19.56
N PHE A 85 -4.30 7.01 -18.39
CA PHE A 85 -4.62 5.66 -17.92
C PHE A 85 -4.85 5.60 -16.41
N ARG A 86 -6.10 5.77 -15.98
CA ARG A 86 -6.54 5.77 -14.56
C ARG A 86 -6.03 4.58 -13.73
N GLN A 87 -5.85 3.42 -14.37
CA GLN A 87 -5.32 2.24 -13.69
C GLN A 87 -3.82 2.36 -13.36
N ALA A 88 -3.01 3.03 -14.19
CA ALA A 88 -1.61 3.27 -13.84
C ALA A 88 -1.47 4.32 -12.74
N ASP A 89 -2.35 5.32 -12.69
CA ASP A 89 -2.37 6.28 -11.58
C ASP A 89 -2.73 5.60 -10.26
N ALA A 90 -3.61 4.59 -10.29
CA ALA A 90 -3.85 3.75 -9.13
C ALA A 90 -2.58 3.01 -8.69
N LEU A 91 -1.73 2.52 -9.60
CA LEU A 91 -0.44 1.92 -9.21
C LEU A 91 0.52 2.93 -8.58
N LEU A 92 0.54 4.17 -9.06
CA LEU A 92 1.35 5.25 -8.47
C LEU A 92 0.89 5.59 -7.05
N ILE A 93 -0.43 5.73 -6.83
CA ILE A 93 -0.98 6.00 -5.49
C ILE A 93 -0.68 4.82 -4.55
N PHE A 94 -0.71 3.59 -5.07
CA PHE A 94 -0.43 2.38 -4.28
C PHE A 94 1.01 2.40 -3.81
N GLU A 95 1.94 2.57 -4.73
CA GLU A 95 3.37 2.66 -4.43
C GLU A 95 3.68 3.82 -3.47
N LEU A 96 3.01 4.98 -3.64
CA LEU A 96 3.17 6.14 -2.77
C LEU A 96 2.66 5.85 -1.36
N ALA A 97 1.47 5.27 -1.21
CA ALA A 97 0.89 4.94 0.09
C ALA A 97 1.82 4.01 0.90
N TRP A 98 2.36 2.98 0.26
CA TRP A 98 3.30 2.05 0.90
C TRP A 98 4.66 2.69 1.23
N THR A 99 5.18 3.54 0.34
CA THR A 99 6.44 4.24 0.58
C THR A 99 6.31 5.25 1.73
N LEU A 100 5.20 5.99 1.81
CA LEU A 100 4.91 6.88 2.93
C LEU A 100 4.76 6.10 4.25
N LEU A 101 4.07 4.96 4.21
CA LEU A 101 3.88 4.10 5.38
C LEU A 101 5.23 3.55 5.89
N SER A 102 6.11 3.11 5.00
CA SER A 102 7.45 2.61 5.39
C SER A 102 8.32 3.69 6.01
N GLN A 103 8.13 4.95 5.59
CA GLN A 103 8.77 6.14 6.17
C GLN A 103 8.04 6.69 7.41
N ARG A 104 7.00 6.01 7.91
CA ARG A 104 6.19 6.44 9.07
C ARG A 104 5.51 7.80 8.87
N LYS A 105 5.32 8.24 7.63
CA LYS A 105 4.56 9.45 7.27
C LYS A 105 3.06 9.13 7.34
N TYR A 106 2.56 8.84 8.55
CA TYR A 106 1.25 8.20 8.77
C TYR A 106 0.07 9.00 8.23
N GLN A 107 0.08 10.33 8.36
CA GLN A 107 -1.04 11.15 7.90
C GLN A 107 -1.15 11.12 6.37
N GLU A 108 -0.03 11.29 5.68
CA GLU A 108 0.03 11.24 4.22
C GLU A 108 -0.30 9.84 3.71
N ALA A 109 0.22 8.80 4.36
CA ALA A 109 -0.09 7.41 4.03
C ALA A 109 -1.60 7.11 4.16
N ALA A 110 -2.23 7.53 5.27
CA ALA A 110 -3.66 7.35 5.48
C ALA A 110 -4.49 8.02 4.37
N ASN A 111 -4.13 9.26 4.00
CA ASN A 111 -4.79 9.99 2.91
C ASN A 111 -4.68 9.22 1.59
N MET A 112 -3.51 8.65 1.28
CA MET A 112 -3.31 7.88 0.05
C MET A 112 -4.06 6.54 0.07
N PHE A 113 -4.13 5.83 1.20
CA PHE A 113 -4.94 4.61 1.30
C PHE A 113 -6.45 4.88 1.21
N ILE A 114 -6.93 6.01 1.75
CA ILE A 114 -8.32 6.43 1.57
C ILE A 114 -8.59 6.75 0.10
N ARG A 115 -7.70 7.50 -0.56
CA ARG A 115 -7.80 7.77 -2.00
C ARG A 115 -7.77 6.49 -2.83
N MET A 116 -6.96 5.50 -2.44
CA MET A 116 -6.92 4.19 -3.09
C MET A 116 -8.27 3.49 -3.07
N ARG A 117 -8.97 3.54 -1.94
CA ARG A 117 -10.31 2.95 -1.77
C ARG A 117 -11.34 3.55 -2.74
N GLU A 118 -11.19 4.81 -3.14
CA GLU A 118 -12.11 5.49 -4.06
C GLU A 118 -11.84 5.16 -5.53
N ILE A 119 -10.58 4.89 -5.86
CA ILE A 119 -10.14 4.68 -7.24
C ILE A 119 -10.13 3.20 -7.62
N ASN A 120 -9.85 2.31 -6.67
CA ASN A 120 -9.67 0.89 -6.91
C ASN A 120 -10.80 0.07 -6.27
N SER A 121 -11.28 -0.94 -6.99
CA SER A 121 -12.25 -1.92 -6.48
C SER A 121 -11.61 -2.99 -5.58
N TRP A 122 -10.28 -3.04 -5.51
CA TRP A 122 -9.58 -4.11 -4.81
C TRP A 122 -9.50 -3.87 -3.29
N SER A 123 -10.24 -4.67 -2.52
CA SER A 123 -10.20 -4.71 -1.04
C SER A 123 -10.29 -3.36 -0.29
N PRO A 124 -11.39 -2.60 -0.45
CA PRO A 124 -11.67 -1.39 0.34
C PRO A 124 -11.51 -1.55 1.86
N ALA A 125 -11.82 -2.75 2.37
CA ALA A 125 -11.65 -3.11 3.77
C ALA A 125 -10.18 -3.09 4.20
N THR A 126 -9.27 -3.61 3.38
CA THR A 126 -7.82 -3.62 3.67
C THR A 126 -7.27 -2.21 3.73
N TYR A 127 -7.60 -1.36 2.75
CA TYR A 127 -7.12 0.02 2.76
C TYR A 127 -7.69 0.83 3.94
N SER A 128 -8.97 0.63 4.29
CA SER A 128 -9.57 1.27 5.47
C SER A 128 -8.92 0.79 6.77
N TYR A 129 -8.55 -0.49 6.84
CA TYR A 129 -7.85 -1.06 8.00
C TYR A 129 -6.44 -0.47 8.17
N ILE A 130 -5.68 -0.35 7.09
CA ILE A 130 -4.33 0.24 7.12
C ILE A 130 -4.41 1.73 7.46
N ALA A 131 -5.34 2.47 6.86
CA ALA A 131 -5.57 3.88 7.17
C ALA A 131 -5.96 4.08 8.66
N ALA A 132 -6.80 3.20 9.22
CA ALA A 132 -7.11 3.23 10.64
C ALA A 132 -5.86 3.00 11.51
N GLY A 133 -4.99 2.07 11.14
CA GLY A 133 -3.71 1.85 11.81
C GLY A 133 -2.80 3.08 11.81
N CYS A 134 -2.81 3.85 10.71
CA CYS A 134 -2.11 5.13 10.62
C CYS A 134 -2.68 6.15 11.61
N TYR A 135 -4.01 6.30 11.69
CA TYR A 135 -4.66 7.22 12.63
C TYR A 135 -4.46 6.82 14.09
N ILE A 136 -4.43 5.52 14.41
CA ILE A 136 -4.05 5.03 15.75
C ILE A 136 -2.62 5.47 16.07
N SER A 137 -1.70 5.34 15.13
CA SER A 137 -0.28 5.74 15.31
C SER A 137 -0.13 7.25 15.51
N LEU A 138 -1.04 8.06 14.97
CA LEU A 138 -1.12 9.51 15.18
C LEU A 138 -1.87 9.90 16.47
N GLY A 139 -2.49 8.95 17.18
CA GLY A 139 -3.34 9.22 18.34
C GLY A 139 -4.75 9.73 18.00
N ASN A 140 -5.12 9.80 16.72
CA ASN A 140 -6.47 10.18 16.29
C ASN A 140 -7.42 8.96 16.35
N LEU A 141 -7.85 8.63 17.57
CA LEU A 141 -8.70 7.46 17.81
C LEU A 141 -10.12 7.61 17.25
N ALA A 142 -10.62 8.84 17.13
CA ALA A 142 -11.95 9.11 16.58
C ALA A 142 -12.03 8.68 15.12
N GLU A 143 -11.05 9.09 14.31
CA GLU A 143 -11.01 8.74 12.89
C GLU A 143 -10.68 7.26 12.67
N ALA A 144 -9.77 6.70 13.50
CA ALA A 144 -9.52 5.26 13.48
C ALA A 144 -10.77 4.43 13.77
N LYS A 145 -11.57 4.84 14.76
CA LYS A 145 -12.84 4.18 15.11
C LYS A 145 -13.81 4.22 13.94
N ARG A 146 -14.03 5.41 13.36
CA ARG A 146 -14.91 5.61 12.19
C ARG A 146 -14.55 4.66 11.04
N LEU A 147 -13.26 4.53 10.74
CA LEU A 147 -12.79 3.63 9.68
C LEU A 147 -13.00 2.16 10.04
N LEU A 148 -12.60 1.73 11.25
CA LEU A 148 -12.71 0.34 11.68
C LEU A 148 -14.16 -0.15 11.80
N GLU A 149 -15.08 0.72 12.22
CA GLU A 149 -16.51 0.41 12.30
C GLU A 149 -17.15 0.27 10.91
N SER A 150 -16.60 0.92 9.89
CA SER A 150 -17.08 0.77 8.51
C SER A 150 -16.63 -0.55 7.84
N ILE A 151 -15.63 -1.24 8.39
CA ILE A 151 -15.01 -2.41 7.74
C ILE A 151 -15.96 -3.62 7.60
N PRO A 152 -16.76 -4.02 8.61
CA PRO A 152 -17.69 -5.13 8.47
C PRO A 152 -18.61 -4.98 7.25
N ASP A 153 -19.18 -3.79 7.05
CA ASP A 153 -20.03 -3.49 5.88
C ASP A 153 -19.26 -3.62 4.56
N LEU A 154 -18.01 -3.18 4.52
CA LEU A 154 -17.16 -3.29 3.33
C LEU A 154 -16.83 -4.74 2.98
N LEU A 155 -16.60 -5.58 3.99
CA LEU A 155 -16.32 -7.00 3.79
C LEU A 155 -17.57 -7.75 3.28
N ASP A 156 -18.74 -7.43 3.85
CA ASP A 156 -19.98 -8.14 3.52
C ASP A 156 -20.50 -7.75 2.12
N ARG A 157 -20.34 -6.48 1.71
CA ARG A 157 -20.62 -6.04 0.33
C ARG A 157 -19.81 -6.80 -0.72
N LYS A 158 -18.53 -7.07 -0.44
CA LYS A 158 -17.64 -7.76 -1.40
C LYS A 158 -17.96 -9.26 -1.50
N ARG A 159 -18.39 -9.88 -0.39
CA ARG A 159 -18.81 -11.29 -0.36
C ARG A 159 -19.98 -11.59 -1.30
N LEU A 160 -20.90 -10.64 -1.48
CA LEU A 160 -22.03 -10.78 -2.40
C LEU A 160 -21.63 -10.90 -3.88
N GLY A 161 -20.42 -10.45 -4.25
CA GLY A 161 -19.95 -10.41 -5.64
C GLY A 161 -18.87 -11.43 -6.01
N SER A 162 -18.34 -12.20 -5.06
CA SER A 162 -17.16 -13.06 -5.30
C SER A 162 -17.51 -14.55 -5.30
N ARG A 163 -17.21 -15.24 -6.42
CA ARG A 163 -17.25 -16.72 -6.51
C ARG A 163 -16.14 -17.40 -5.71
N PHE A 164 -15.05 -16.68 -5.46
CA PHE A 164 -13.95 -17.11 -4.62
C PHE A 164 -14.20 -16.56 -3.21
N GLY A 165 -14.05 -17.39 -2.17
CA GLY A 165 -14.35 -17.00 -0.79
C GLY A 165 -13.57 -15.77 -0.30
N GLU A 166 -13.80 -15.36 0.95
CA GLU A 166 -13.14 -14.20 1.55
C GLU A 166 -11.60 -14.34 1.48
N PRO A 167 -10.87 -13.36 0.91
CA PRO A 167 -9.41 -13.39 0.86
C PRO A 167 -8.78 -13.59 2.24
N PRO A 168 -7.62 -14.26 2.36
CA PRO A 168 -6.96 -14.48 3.65
C PRO A 168 -6.72 -13.19 4.46
N THR A 169 -6.40 -12.10 3.78
CA THR A 169 -6.22 -10.77 4.39
C THR A 169 -7.51 -10.23 5.02
N GLU A 170 -8.64 -10.39 4.35
CA GLU A 170 -9.95 -9.95 4.82
C GLU A 170 -10.46 -10.80 5.98
N GLN A 171 -10.25 -12.13 5.93
CA GLN A 171 -10.51 -13.02 7.06
C GLN A 171 -9.69 -12.63 8.29
N PHE A 172 -8.42 -12.28 8.09
CA PHE A 172 -7.54 -11.81 9.16
C PHE A 172 -8.06 -10.50 9.78
N ILE A 173 -8.42 -9.52 8.95
CA ILE A 173 -8.98 -8.23 9.41
C ILE A 173 -10.25 -8.46 10.24
N ARG A 174 -11.18 -9.29 9.76
CA ARG A 174 -12.41 -9.63 10.49
C ARG A 174 -12.11 -10.23 11.86
N LYS A 175 -11.21 -11.21 11.92
CA LYS A 175 -10.78 -11.86 13.18
C LYS A 175 -10.13 -10.86 14.12
N LYS A 176 -9.31 -9.94 13.61
CA LYS A 176 -8.62 -8.92 14.42
C LYS A 176 -9.59 -7.89 15.01
N ILE A 177 -10.56 -7.39 14.25
CA ILE A 177 -11.58 -6.47 14.77
C ILE A 177 -12.38 -7.15 15.89
N ALA A 178 -12.84 -8.39 15.66
CA ALA A 178 -13.55 -9.16 16.69
C ALA A 178 -12.69 -9.41 17.94
N PHE A 179 -11.40 -9.67 17.77
CA PHE A 179 -10.46 -9.81 18.88
C PHE A 179 -10.34 -8.52 19.69
N TYR A 180 -10.21 -7.36 19.06
CA TYR A 180 -10.08 -6.09 19.77
C TYR A 180 -11.36 -5.70 20.51
N LYS A 181 -12.54 -5.93 19.93
CA LYS A 181 -13.83 -5.74 20.61
C LYS A 181 -13.93 -6.60 21.88
N LYS A 182 -13.65 -7.91 21.77
CA LYS A 182 -13.62 -8.82 22.93
C LYS A 182 -12.56 -8.43 23.96
N LYS A 183 -11.38 -7.99 23.52
CA LYS A 183 -10.31 -7.50 24.41
C LYS A 183 -10.77 -6.27 25.19
N HIS A 184 -11.47 -5.34 24.54
CA HIS A 184 -11.99 -4.14 25.19
C HIS A 184 -13.11 -4.49 26.17
N ALA A 185 -14.09 -5.31 25.76
CA ALA A 185 -15.18 -5.75 26.63
C ALA A 185 -14.69 -6.43 27.91
N ARG A 186 -13.63 -7.25 27.85
CA ARG A 186 -13.02 -7.84 29.05
C ARG A 186 -12.40 -6.81 30.01
N ARG A 187 -12.03 -5.62 29.53
CA ARG A 187 -11.37 -4.57 30.32
C ARG A 187 -12.35 -3.53 30.87
N THR A 188 -13.35 -3.17 30.08
CA THR A 188 -14.24 -2.03 30.36
C THR A 188 -15.71 -2.42 30.52
N GLY A 189 -16.09 -3.66 30.18
CA GLY A 189 -17.47 -4.11 30.17
C GLY A 189 -18.28 -3.68 28.93
N SER A 190 -17.70 -2.93 27.99
CA SER A 190 -18.33 -2.51 26.73
C SER A 190 -17.46 -2.84 25.52
N GLU A 191 -18.06 -3.00 24.34
CA GLU A 191 -17.34 -3.08 23.06
C GLU A 191 -17.12 -1.68 22.42
N ASP A 192 -17.78 -0.65 22.94
CA ASP A 192 -17.62 0.72 22.45
C ASP A 192 -16.19 1.22 22.65
N ASN A 193 -15.70 2.06 21.74
CA ASN A 193 -14.35 2.62 21.83
C ASN A 193 -13.23 1.56 21.92
N PHE A 194 -13.46 0.35 21.37
CA PHE A 194 -12.46 -0.72 21.36
C PHE A 194 -11.09 -0.32 20.78
N VAL A 195 -11.04 0.76 20.00
CA VAL A 195 -9.81 1.38 19.49
C VAL A 195 -8.82 1.77 20.59
N GLU A 196 -9.28 2.14 21.78
CA GLU A 196 -8.43 2.47 22.93
C GLU A 196 -7.66 1.24 23.46
N SER A 197 -8.17 0.04 23.18
CA SER A 197 -7.53 -1.22 23.52
C SER A 197 -6.65 -1.80 22.40
N ILE A 198 -6.57 -1.11 21.27
CA ILE A 198 -5.58 -1.37 20.23
C ILE A 198 -4.29 -0.68 20.66
N ARG A 199 -3.37 -1.45 21.26
CA ARG A 199 -2.02 -0.96 21.56
C ARG A 199 -1.02 -1.61 20.62
N ILE A 200 -0.03 -0.82 20.22
CA ILE A 200 1.19 -1.34 19.61
C ILE A 200 2.04 -1.91 20.76
N SER A 201 1.71 -3.13 21.22
CA SER A 201 2.57 -3.85 22.15
C SER A 201 3.68 -4.53 21.35
N THR A 202 4.93 -4.43 21.81
CA THR A 202 6.07 -5.19 21.26
C THR A 202 5.81 -6.69 21.28
N ALA A 203 4.96 -7.18 22.20
CA ALA A 203 4.54 -8.58 22.30
C ALA A 203 3.35 -8.95 21.41
N GLU A 204 2.54 -7.99 20.93
CA GLU A 204 1.35 -8.29 20.11
C GLU A 204 1.63 -8.23 18.59
N GLY A 205 2.87 -7.97 18.20
CA GLY A 205 3.27 -7.78 16.81
C GLY A 205 2.73 -6.45 16.27
N GLN A 206 3.61 -5.55 15.86
CA GLN A 206 3.24 -4.26 15.28
C GLN A 206 2.18 -4.48 14.19
N LEU A 207 0.97 -3.95 14.42
CA LEU A 207 -0.07 -3.78 13.40
C LEU A 207 0.48 -3.14 12.11
N CYS A 208 1.57 -2.38 12.23
CA CYS A 208 2.25 -1.71 11.13
C CYS A 208 3.34 -2.57 10.43
N VAL A 209 3.87 -3.61 11.06
CA VAL A 209 4.97 -4.43 10.48
C VAL A 209 4.45 -5.66 9.75
N CYS A 210 3.30 -6.23 10.13
CA CYS A 210 2.77 -7.38 9.39
C CYS A 210 2.37 -7.09 7.93
N PHE A 211 2.19 -5.82 7.56
CA PHE A 211 1.89 -5.45 6.17
C PHE A 211 3.10 -4.86 5.42
N ALA A 212 4.13 -4.38 6.13
CA ALA A 212 5.36 -3.88 5.52
C ALA A 212 6.41 -4.99 5.29
N SER A 213 6.13 -6.21 5.76
CA SER A 213 6.95 -7.42 5.54
C SER A 213 6.34 -8.39 4.52
N LEU A 214 5.41 -7.90 3.69
CA LEU A 214 4.92 -8.51 2.46
C LEU A 214 5.33 -7.65 1.27
#